data_AF-A0AAE1AYA7-F1
#
_entry.id   AF-A0AAE1AYA7-F1
#
_cell.length_a   1.000
_cell.length_b   1.000
_cell.length_c   1.000
_cell.angle_alpha   90.00
_cell.angle_beta   90.00
_cell.angle_gamma   90.00
#
_symmetry.space_group_name_H-M   'P 1'
#
loop_
_entity.id
_entity.type
_entity.pdbx_description
1 polymer ?
#
loop_
_entity_poly.entity_id
_entity_poly.type
_entity_poly.pdbx_seq_one_letter_code
_entity_poly.pdbx_strand_id
1 'polypeptide(L)' 'MAALLKNQILKHLSKFAKNLSSDKINLSTLKGEGEMSNLELNEDILTQLLELPTWLRITKAVCNRVAVKVSA' A
#
# COMPACT_ATOMS: atom_id res chain seq x y z
N MET A 1 -18.77 -6.10 -7.80
CA MET A 1 -17.69 -6.97 -7.26
C MET A 1 -16.31 -6.29 -7.24
N ALA A 2 -15.92 -5.54 -8.28
CA ALA A 2 -14.63 -4.81 -8.29
C ALA A 2 -14.48 -3.74 -7.18
N ALA A 3 -15.56 -3.08 -6.76
CA ALA A 3 -15.52 -2.07 -5.68
C ALA A 3 -15.22 -2.67 -4.28
N LEU A 4 -15.61 -3.93 -4.04
CA LEU A 4 -15.28 -4.64 -2.79
C LEU A 4 -13.79 -4.98 -2.74
N LEU A 5 -13.21 -5.38 -3.88
CA LEU A 5 -11.77 -5.62 -4.00
C LEU A 5 -10.97 -4.33 -3.75
N LYS A 6 -11.42 -3.21 -4.35
CA LYS A 6 -10.86 -1.87 -4.09
C LYS A 6 -10.86 -1.57 -2.59
N ASN A 7 -11.99 -1.76 -1.91
CA ASN A 7 -12.12 -1.45 -0.49
C ASN A 7 -11.30 -2.38 0.42
N GLN A 8 -11.18 -3.67 0.09
CA GLN A 8 -10.33 -4.60 0.86
C GLN A 8 -8.85 -4.28 0.72
N ILE A 9 -8.39 -4.02 -0.51
CA ILE A 9 -7.02 -3.62 -0.81
C ILE A 9 -6.70 -2.30 -0.09
N LEU A 10 -7.61 -1.32 -0.14
CA LEU A 10 -7.49 -0.07 0.61
C LEU A 10 -7.34 -0.34 2.11
N LYS A 11 -8.19 -1.18 2.69
CA LYS A 11 -8.21 -1.43 4.13
C LYS A 11 -6.93 -2.09 4.63
N HIS A 12 -6.36 -3.01 3.86
CA HIS A 12 -5.08 -3.64 4.18
C HIS A 12 -3.91 -2.67 3.97
N LEU A 13 -3.88 -1.95 2.85
CA LEU A 13 -2.79 -1.02 2.56
C LEU A 13 -2.81 0.21 3.48
N SER A 14 -3.97 0.66 3.96
CA SER A 14 -4.09 1.77 4.91
C SER A 14 -3.48 1.44 6.27
N LYS A 15 -3.32 0.15 6.62
CA LYS A 15 -2.53 -0.23 7.80
C LYS A 15 -1.04 -0.01 7.59
N PHE A 16 -0.54 -0.15 6.35
CA PHE A 16 0.89 -0.10 6.06
C PHE A 16 1.35 1.25 5.50
N ALA A 17 0.45 2.06 4.95
CA ALA A 17 0.74 3.34 4.33
C ALA A 17 0.04 4.49 5.07
N LYS A 18 0.80 5.54 5.41
CA LYS A 18 0.32 6.75 6.11
C LYS A 18 -0.53 7.66 5.21
N ASN A 19 -0.27 7.65 3.90
CA ASN A 19 -0.89 8.57 2.93
C ASN A 19 -1.70 7.81 1.85
N LEU A 20 -2.43 6.77 2.25
CA LEU A 20 -3.29 6.04 1.32
C LEU A 20 -4.62 6.79 1.12
N SER A 21 -4.75 7.50 0.00
CA SER A 21 -6.02 8.08 -0.43
C SER A 21 -6.59 7.33 -1.63
N SER A 22 -7.91 7.21 -1.70
CA SER A 22 -8.65 6.56 -2.80
C SER A 22 -8.40 7.21 -4.17
N ASP A 23 -7.97 8.47 -4.19
CA ASP A 23 -7.55 9.23 -5.38
C ASP A 23 -6.19 8.76 -5.93
N LYS A 24 -5.30 8.26 -5.07
CA LYS A 24 -3.98 7.76 -5.51
C LYS A 24 -4.02 6.35 -6.09
N ILE A 25 -5.18 5.70 -6.06
CA ILE A 25 -5.34 4.31 -6.52
C ILE A 25 -6.05 4.33 -7.86
N ASN A 26 -5.26 4.19 -8.93
CA ASN A 26 -5.77 4.10 -10.29
C ASN A 26 -6.14 2.64 -10.60
N LEU A 27 -7.36 2.26 -10.22
CA LEU A 27 -7.92 0.93 -10.52
C LEU A 27 -8.55 0.94 -11.91
N SER A 28 -7.87 0.32 -12.86
CA SER A 28 -8.42 0.00 -14.18
C SER A 28 -9.36 -1.18 -14.06
N THR A 29 -10.60 -0.90 -13.65
CA THR A 29 -11.71 -1.86 -13.48
C THR A 29 -11.95 -2.74 -14.72
N LEU A 30 -11.54 -2.27 -15.91
CA LEU A 30 -11.65 -2.98 -17.19
C LEU A 30 -10.56 -4.04 -17.44
N LYS A 31 -9.39 -3.92 -16.80
CA LYS A 31 -8.24 -4.84 -16.99
C LYS A 31 -7.90 -5.67 -15.75
N GLY A 32 -8.56 -5.41 -14.61
CA GLY A 32 -8.20 -6.05 -13.34
C GLY A 32 -6.84 -5.58 -12.80
N GLU A 33 -6.34 -4.45 -13.29
CA GLU A 33 -5.04 -3.89 -12.92
C GLU A 33 -5.26 -2.63 -12.09
N GLY A 34 -4.57 -2.52 -10.96
CA GLY A 34 -4.58 -1.35 -10.10
C GLY A 34 -3.15 -0.84 -9.90
N GLU A 35 -2.91 0.43 -10.19
CA GLU A 35 -1.61 1.06 -9.97
C GLU A 35 -1.71 2.14 -8.89
N MET A 36 -0.73 2.17 -8.00
CA MET A 36 -0.58 3.17 -6.95
C MET A 36 0.83 3.75 -7.04
N SER A 37 0.94 5.07 -6.92
CA SER A 37 2.23 5.76 -7.03
C SER A 37 2.47 6.69 -5.84
N ASN A 38 3.73 6.81 -5.43
CA ASN A 38 4.18 7.70 -4.36
C ASN A 38 3.42 7.50 -3.02
N LEU A 39 3.53 6.29 -2.48
CA LEU A 39 3.01 5.92 -1.18
C LEU A 39 4.05 6.14 -0.09
N GLU A 40 3.63 6.70 1.04
CA GLU A 40 4.44 6.80 2.24
C GLU A 40 4.07 5.66 3.18
N LEU A 41 5.06 4.85 3.54
CA LEU A 41 4.88 3.69 4.40
C LEU A 41 5.02 4.10 5.87
N ASN A 42 4.32 3.39 6.75
CA ASN A 42 4.40 3.63 8.18
C ASN A 42 5.68 3.00 8.74
N GLU A 43 6.66 3.82 9.13
CA GLU A 43 7.96 3.34 9.60
C GLU A 43 7.86 2.49 10.87
N ASP A 44 6.95 2.81 11.79
CA ASP A 44 6.78 2.07 13.05
C ASP A 44 6.31 0.64 12.79
N ILE A 45 5.34 0.49 11.88
CA ILE A 45 4.79 -0.81 11.49
C ILE A 45 5.81 -1.59 10.68
N LEU A 46 6.56 -0.93 9.79
CA LEU A 46 7.63 -1.58 9.04
C LEU A 46 8.74 -2.09 9.96
N THR A 47 9.11 -1.29 10.96
CA THR A 47 10.14 -1.64 11.95
C THR A 47 9.69 -2.82 12.82
N GLN A 48 8.41 -2.86 13.21
CA GLN A 48 7.84 -4.00 13.92
C GLN A 48 7.76 -5.27 13.05
N LEU A 49 7.36 -5.15 11.78
CA LEU A 49 7.26 -6.27 10.85
C LEU A 49 8.61 -6.91 10.53
N LEU A 50 9.67 -6.09 10.45
CA LEU A 50 11.03 -6.53 10.18
C LEU A 50 11.78 -6.96 11.46
N GLU A 51 11.12 -6.91 12.62
CA GLU A 51 11.69 -7.22 13.93
C GLU A 51 13.03 -6.53 14.17
N LEU A 52 13.13 -5.27 13.72
CA LEU A 52 14.38 -4.53 13.78
C LEU A 52 14.73 -4.27 15.26
N PRO A 53 16.02 -4.41 15.61
CA PRO A 53 16.46 -4.19 16.98
C PRO A 53 16.32 -2.71 17.37
N THR A 54 16.25 -2.43 18.67
CA THR A 54 15.94 -1.08 19.22
C THR A 54 16.95 0.02 18.83
N TRP A 55 18.14 -0.37 18.40
CA TRP A 55 19.18 0.55 17.90
C TRP A 55 19.07 0.86 16.40
N LEU A 56 18.20 0.17 15.66
CA LEU A 56 17.98 0.38 14.23
C LEU A 56 16.49 0.64 13.96
N ARG A 57 16.17 1.88 13.60
CA ARG A 57 14.80 2.31 13.30
C ARG A 57 14.72 2.88 11.89
N ILE A 58 13.63 2.58 11.19
CA ILE A 58 13.34 3.17 9.89
C ILE A 58 12.86 4.61 10.12
N THR A 59 13.51 5.57 9.48
CA THR A 59 13.18 7.00 9.60
C THR A 59 12.27 7.49 8.48
N LYS A 60 12.35 6.88 7.30
CA LYS A 60 11.49 7.18 6.16
C LYS A 60 11.42 5.98 5.23
N ALA A 61 10.22 5.61 4.81
CA ALA A 61 10.00 4.59 3.80
C ALA A 61 8.97 5.09 2.78
N VAL A 62 9.35 5.09 1.51
CA VAL A 62 8.50 5.52 0.40
C VAL A 62 8.45 4.44 -0.68
N CYS A 63 7.29 4.29 -1.30
CA CYS A 63 7.03 3.36 -2.37
C CYS A 63 6.64 4.15 -3.62
N ASN A 64 7.53 4.17 -4.62
CA ASN A 64 7.33 4.99 -5.82
C ASN A 64 6.21 4.44 -6.70
N ARG A 65 6.12 3.12 -6.84
CA ARG A 65 5.15 2.44 -7.70
C ARG A 65 4.77 1.10 -7.09
N VAL A 66 3.47 0.82 -7.06
CA VAL A 66 2.90 -0.48 -6.70
C VAL A 66 1.88 -0.84 -7.76
N ALA A 67 2.10 -1.97 -8.43
CA ALA A 67 1.15 -2.52 -9.38
C ALA A 67 0.52 -3.77 -8.78
N VAL A 68 -0.80 -3.79 -8.72
CA VAL A 68 -1.61 -4.94 -8.32
C VAL A 68 -2.27 -5.46 -9.57
N LYS A 69 -1.96 -6.69 -9.97
CA LYS A 69 -2.62 -7.37 -11.07
C LYS A 69 -3.49 -8.48 -10.51
N VAL A 70 -4.79 -8.35 -10.72
CA VAL A 70 -5.77 -9.39 -10.41
C VAL A 70 -5.96 -10.18 -11.69
N SER A 71 -5.17 -11.24 -11.86
CA SER A 71 -5.44 -12.22 -12.91
C SER A 71 -6.48 -13.18 -12.35
N ALA A 72 -7.67 -13.17 -12.95
CA ALA A 72 -8.73 -14.15 -12.70
C ALA A 72 -8.36 -15.49 -13.35
#